data_AF-K6D8L3-F1
#
_entry.id   AF-K6D8L3-F1
#
_cell.length_a   1.000
_cell.length_b   1.000
_cell.length_c   1.000
_cell.angle_alpha   90.00
_cell.angle_beta   90.00
_cell.angle_gamma   90.00
#
_symmetry.space_group_name_H-M   'P 1'
#
loop_
_entity.id
_entity.type
_entity.pdbx_description
1 polymer ?
#
loop_
_entity_poly.entity_id
_entity_poly.type
_entity_poly.pdbx_seq_one_letter_code
_entity_poly.pdbx_strand_id
1 'polypeptide(L)'
;MRSHKVESAIFVQGKTYAKNGVKFAQNNQADIIKWVEVEIGLKYGKQFQLHKEEEGSLLYKECIDGVAVSPSGYIEIKFDHKGKLTFFSIHGHFPPKEMVKEELYTLTLEKVVHIAKEQLKLIEFPSYKQKRLFPIFVVEEIYVRNDQMSIIPFEVFADTRSYFKVDETIYWDKPINQTFEQKEINWIEDVSVEQAFSSEPSPDSFPITTEEQEKCITSVKDFLRQEYLNETGKWTLKTLHRDKGYIHAILRTNKQDNRVFQRKLMIMIDAKSFEVLNYMDNQAMLEIFNQFQAPDKVRITKEEAYKKVKERFELKSYYVYDFEQKQYVLCGKLDCEYGVNGSNGEVIVLNDL
;
A
#
# COMPACT_ATOMS: atom_id res chain seq x y z
N MET A 1 -11.55 11.80 26.44
CA MET A 1 -12.80 12.54 26.11
C MET A 1 -13.53 11.74 25.04
N ARG A 2 -14.76 11.28 25.31
CA ARG A 2 -15.57 10.56 24.33
C ARG A 2 -16.02 11.54 23.25
N SER A 3 -15.51 11.37 22.04
CA SER A 3 -16.12 11.97 20.86
C SER A 3 -17.39 11.16 20.59
N HIS A 4 -18.57 11.74 20.78
CA HIS A 4 -19.87 11.11 20.46
C HIS A 4 -20.12 11.01 18.94
N LYS A 5 -19.05 10.94 18.14
CA LYS A 5 -19.12 10.91 16.67
C LYS A 5 -19.35 9.48 16.21
N VAL A 6 -20.26 9.31 15.26
CA VAL A 6 -20.54 8.00 14.65
C VAL A 6 -19.38 7.64 13.73
N GLU A 7 -18.81 6.45 13.90
CA GLU A 7 -17.73 5.95 13.04
C GLU A 7 -18.27 5.04 11.92
N SER A 8 -19.34 4.29 12.19
CA SER A 8 -20.00 3.49 11.16
C SER A 8 -21.47 3.24 11.44
N ALA A 9 -22.23 2.98 10.39
CA ALA A 9 -23.61 2.51 10.43
C ALA A 9 -23.82 1.52 9.27
N ILE A 10 -23.96 0.23 9.62
CA ILE A 10 -24.04 -0.86 8.64
C ILE A 10 -25.43 -1.49 8.72
N PHE A 11 -26.18 -1.45 7.62
CA PHE A 11 -27.51 -2.04 7.54
C PHE A 11 -27.45 -3.37 6.77
N VAL A 12 -27.87 -4.45 7.43
CA VAL A 12 -27.86 -5.80 6.87
C VAL A 12 -28.65 -5.85 5.56
N GLN A 13 -28.08 -6.49 4.53
CA GLN A 13 -28.64 -6.58 3.17
C GLN A 13 -28.91 -5.22 2.48
N GLY A 14 -28.25 -4.14 2.91
CA GLY A 14 -28.42 -2.82 2.32
C GLY A 14 -29.83 -2.27 2.49
N LYS A 15 -30.55 -2.67 3.55
CA LYS A 15 -31.92 -2.22 3.82
C LYS A 15 -32.00 -1.59 5.20
N THR A 16 -32.38 -0.31 5.23
CA THR A 16 -32.69 0.38 6.48
C THR A 16 -34.17 0.24 6.85
N TYR A 17 -34.41 -0.20 8.08
CA TYR A 17 -35.75 -0.26 8.69
C TYR A 17 -36.05 0.93 9.60
N ALA A 18 -35.15 1.93 9.63
CA ALA A 18 -35.34 3.13 10.44
C ALA A 18 -36.53 3.95 9.94
N LYS A 19 -37.51 4.18 10.81
CA LYS A 19 -38.72 4.98 10.50
C LYS A 19 -38.39 6.46 10.27
N ASN A 20 -37.44 7.00 11.05
CA ASN A 20 -36.91 8.35 10.97
C ASN A 20 -35.39 8.33 10.68
N GLY A 21 -34.95 7.46 9.77
CA GLY A 21 -33.54 7.34 9.39
C GLY A 21 -33.04 8.48 8.51
N VAL A 22 -31.73 8.57 8.36
CA VAL A 22 -31.08 9.52 7.44
C VAL A 22 -31.55 9.25 6.02
N LYS A 23 -32.07 10.30 5.38
CA LYS A 23 -32.55 10.26 4.00
C LYS A 23 -32.06 11.51 3.28
N PHE A 24 -31.29 11.30 2.23
CA PHE A 24 -30.81 12.36 1.36
C PHE A 24 -31.85 12.64 0.27
N ALA A 25 -31.98 13.89 -0.14
CA ALA A 25 -32.68 14.19 -1.38
C ALA A 25 -31.93 13.50 -2.54
N GLN A 26 -32.68 12.90 -3.47
CA GLN A 26 -32.07 12.21 -4.62
C GLN A 26 -31.12 13.17 -5.36
N ASN A 27 -29.87 12.73 -5.55
CA ASN A 27 -28.79 13.44 -6.25
C ASN A 27 -28.31 14.74 -5.60
N ASN A 28 -28.54 14.99 -4.31
CA ASN A 28 -27.97 16.16 -3.63
C ASN A 28 -26.69 15.83 -2.86
N GLN A 29 -25.56 15.83 -3.56
CA GLN A 29 -24.24 15.63 -2.95
C GLN A 29 -23.95 16.65 -1.83
N ALA A 30 -24.42 17.90 -1.96
CA ALA A 30 -24.19 18.93 -0.95
C ALA A 30 -24.88 18.61 0.38
N ASP A 31 -26.06 17.98 0.36
CA ASP A 31 -26.73 17.51 1.58
C ASP A 31 -25.94 16.40 2.26
N ILE A 32 -25.37 15.47 1.47
CA ILE A 32 -24.55 14.37 2.00
C ILE A 32 -23.28 14.93 2.62
N ILE A 33 -22.58 15.84 1.92
CA ILE A 33 -21.39 16.51 2.43
C ILE A 33 -21.71 17.19 3.77
N LYS A 34 -22.76 18.02 3.81
CA LYS A 34 -23.15 18.73 5.03
C LYS A 34 -23.49 17.78 6.17
N TRP A 35 -24.14 16.66 5.88
CA TRP A 35 -24.42 15.63 6.86
C TRP A 35 -23.13 15.03 7.42
N VAL A 36 -22.18 14.64 6.56
CA VAL A 36 -20.86 14.14 6.99
C VAL A 36 -20.16 15.17 7.88
N GLU A 37 -20.09 16.43 7.46
CA GLU A 37 -19.43 17.49 8.25
C GLU A 37 -20.02 17.62 9.67
N VAL A 38 -21.34 17.46 9.81
CA VAL A 38 -22.03 17.50 11.11
C VAL A 38 -21.74 16.26 11.95
N GLU A 39 -21.79 15.06 11.36
CA GLU A 39 -21.63 13.79 12.09
C GLU A 39 -20.21 13.55 12.58
N ILE A 40 -19.20 13.83 11.74
CA ILE A 40 -17.80 13.54 12.06
C ILE A 40 -16.98 14.79 12.37
N GLY A 41 -17.54 15.99 12.21
CA GLY A 41 -16.86 17.25 12.52
C GLY A 41 -15.62 17.53 11.66
N LEU A 42 -15.52 16.90 10.49
CA LEU A 42 -14.52 17.22 9.47
C LEU A 42 -15.09 18.23 8.49
N LYS A 43 -14.23 18.90 7.70
CA LYS A 43 -14.65 19.88 6.69
C LYS A 43 -14.32 19.44 5.27
N TYR A 44 -15.30 19.52 4.38
CA TYR A 44 -15.13 19.19 2.97
C TYR A 44 -14.19 20.18 2.29
N GLY A 45 -13.33 19.67 1.41
CA GLY A 45 -12.27 20.43 0.75
C GLY A 45 -11.11 20.83 1.66
N LYS A 46 -11.18 20.56 2.97
CA LYS A 46 -10.09 20.81 3.92
C LYS A 46 -9.52 19.54 4.53
N GLN A 47 -10.38 18.60 4.88
CA GLN A 47 -10.01 17.36 5.58
C GLN A 47 -10.45 16.11 4.81
N PHE A 48 -11.42 16.25 3.91
CA PHE A 48 -11.84 15.20 3.00
C PHE A 48 -12.40 15.78 1.70
N GLN A 49 -12.37 15.00 0.63
CA GLN A 49 -12.87 15.38 -0.69
C GLN A 49 -13.42 14.17 -1.45
N LEU A 50 -14.31 14.42 -2.42
CA LEU A 50 -14.89 13.35 -3.22
C LEU A 50 -13.79 12.64 -4.01
N HIS A 51 -13.73 11.31 -3.89
CA HIS A 51 -12.81 10.48 -4.64
C HIS A 51 -13.51 9.70 -5.75
N LYS A 52 -14.68 9.11 -5.44
CA LYS A 52 -15.46 8.31 -6.38
C LYS A 52 -16.96 8.51 -6.13
N GLU A 53 -17.71 8.57 -7.21
CA GLU A 53 -19.17 8.58 -7.20
C GLU A 53 -19.67 7.46 -8.12
N GLU A 54 -20.55 6.63 -7.57
CA GLU A 54 -21.25 5.56 -8.27
C GLU A 54 -22.74 5.63 -7.93
N GLU A 55 -23.57 4.92 -8.69
CA GLU A 55 -25.00 4.86 -8.39
C GLU A 55 -25.23 4.30 -6.98
N GLY A 56 -25.81 5.12 -6.10
CA GLY A 56 -26.10 4.73 -4.72
C GLY A 56 -24.88 4.73 -3.78
N SER A 57 -23.71 5.23 -4.20
CA SER A 57 -22.52 5.26 -3.35
C SER A 57 -21.60 6.45 -3.61
N LEU A 58 -21.07 7.02 -2.51
CA LEU A 58 -20.04 8.04 -2.53
C LEU A 58 -18.85 7.58 -1.68
N LEU A 59 -17.66 7.71 -2.24
CA LEU A 59 -16.39 7.50 -1.55
C LEU A 59 -15.64 8.82 -1.49
N TYR A 60 -15.34 9.27 -0.27
CA TYR A 60 -14.47 10.40 -0.01
C TYR A 60 -13.11 9.91 0.47
N LYS A 61 -12.07 10.66 0.15
CA LYS A 61 -10.71 10.47 0.66
C LYS A 61 -10.31 11.65 1.52
N GLU A 62 -9.44 11.37 2.49
CA GLU A 62 -8.74 12.36 3.26
C GLU A 62 -7.97 13.35 2.37
N CYS A 63 -7.98 14.62 2.78
CA CYS A 63 -7.12 15.66 2.23
C CYS A 63 -6.62 16.57 3.35
N ILE A 64 -5.58 17.35 3.09
CA ILE A 64 -5.13 18.46 3.93
C ILE A 64 -5.21 19.73 3.08
N ASP A 65 -6.17 20.61 3.40
CA ASP A 65 -6.49 21.83 2.64
C ASP A 65 -6.63 21.59 1.13
N GLY A 66 -7.27 20.47 0.76
CA GLY A 66 -7.52 20.06 -0.62
C GLY A 66 -6.38 19.27 -1.28
N VAL A 67 -5.22 19.16 -0.62
CA VAL A 67 -4.09 18.35 -1.09
C VAL A 67 -4.30 16.89 -0.64
N ALA A 68 -4.12 15.94 -1.55
CA ALA A 68 -4.29 14.52 -1.25
C ALA A 68 -3.24 14.01 -0.24
N VAL A 69 -3.59 12.97 0.53
CA VAL A 69 -2.74 12.41 1.59
C VAL A 69 -2.38 10.95 1.29
N SER A 70 -1.20 10.52 1.71
CA SER A 70 -0.74 9.11 1.68
C SER A 70 -0.02 8.74 2.98
N PRO A 71 -0.39 7.65 3.67
CA PRO A 71 -1.62 6.86 3.50
C PRO A 71 -2.88 7.72 3.66
N SER A 72 -4.02 7.27 3.15
CA SER A 72 -5.27 8.06 3.15
C SER A 72 -6.34 7.44 4.04
N GLY A 73 -7.05 8.27 4.79
CA GLY A 73 -8.36 7.94 5.32
C GLY A 73 -9.45 7.93 4.25
N TYR A 74 -10.54 7.22 4.53
CA TYR A 74 -11.68 7.00 3.65
C TYR A 74 -12.99 7.21 4.40
N ILE A 75 -13.96 7.81 3.71
CA ILE A 75 -15.35 7.87 4.17
C ILE A 75 -16.22 7.28 3.07
N GLU A 76 -16.88 6.17 3.36
CA GLU A 76 -17.76 5.48 2.42
C GLU A 76 -19.21 5.64 2.87
N ILE A 77 -20.07 6.02 1.91
CA ILE A 77 -21.50 6.19 2.11
C ILE A 77 -22.23 5.41 1.02
N LYS A 78 -23.26 4.66 1.41
CA LYS A 78 -24.21 4.03 0.48
C LYS A 78 -25.64 4.36 0.87
N PHE A 79 -26.48 4.48 -0.14
CA PHE A 79 -27.91 4.75 0.02
C PHE A 79 -28.73 3.98 -1.00
N ASP A 80 -29.99 3.72 -0.66
CA ASP A 80 -30.94 3.05 -1.56
C ASP A 80 -31.45 4.01 -2.65
N HIS A 81 -32.21 3.47 -3.61
CA HIS A 81 -32.88 4.23 -4.67
C HIS A 81 -33.84 5.34 -4.16
N LYS A 82 -34.25 5.29 -2.89
CA LYS A 82 -35.09 6.32 -2.25
C LYS A 82 -34.24 7.36 -1.49
N GLY A 83 -32.91 7.29 -1.59
CA GLY A 83 -31.96 8.16 -0.91
C GLY A 83 -31.77 7.83 0.58
N LYS A 84 -32.25 6.68 1.09
CA LYS A 84 -32.08 6.32 2.50
C LYS A 84 -30.70 5.73 2.74
N LEU A 85 -30.04 6.12 3.82
CA LEU A 85 -28.73 5.59 4.20
C LEU A 85 -28.79 4.09 4.47
N THR A 86 -27.88 3.33 3.85
CA THR A 86 -27.75 1.86 4.00
C THR A 86 -26.35 1.44 4.43
N PHE A 87 -25.37 2.33 4.29
CA PHE A 87 -24.01 2.13 4.79
C PHE A 87 -23.34 3.47 5.05
N PHE A 88 -22.64 3.59 6.16
CA PHE A 88 -21.69 4.66 6.44
C PHE A 88 -20.50 4.05 7.17
N SER A 89 -19.29 4.45 6.79
CA SER A 89 -18.08 4.07 7.52
C SER A 89 -16.98 5.10 7.31
N ILE A 90 -16.24 5.40 8.38
CA ILE A 90 -14.98 6.13 8.34
C ILE A 90 -13.83 5.20 8.73
N HIS A 91 -12.78 5.19 7.91
CA HIS A 91 -11.60 4.38 8.12
C HIS A 91 -10.34 5.21 7.89
N GLY A 92 -9.25 4.88 8.59
CA GLY A 92 -7.99 5.62 8.54
C GLY A 92 -7.94 6.81 9.49
N HIS A 93 -6.82 7.55 9.47
CA HIS A 93 -6.53 8.60 10.42
C HIS A 93 -6.55 9.98 9.76
N PHE A 94 -7.48 10.84 10.17
CA PHE A 94 -7.56 12.23 9.72
C PHE A 94 -6.73 13.11 10.66
N PRO A 95 -5.52 13.54 10.27
CA PRO A 95 -4.56 14.14 11.16
C PRO A 95 -5.02 15.52 11.62
N PRO A 96 -4.73 15.88 12.88
CA PRO A 96 -4.87 17.24 13.34
C PRO A 96 -3.77 18.12 12.72
N LYS A 97 -3.97 19.44 12.76
CA LYS A 97 -3.10 20.41 12.08
C LYS A 97 -1.64 20.34 12.56
N GLU A 98 -1.42 19.99 13.82
CA GLU A 98 -0.11 19.93 14.47
C GLU A 98 0.76 18.77 13.94
N MET A 99 0.14 17.77 13.30
CA MET A 99 0.84 16.68 12.63
C MET A 99 1.26 17.02 11.19
N VAL A 100 0.92 18.21 10.70
CA VAL A 100 1.18 18.65 9.33
C VAL A 100 2.29 19.70 9.31
N LYS A 101 3.34 19.44 8.52
CA LYS A 101 4.35 20.44 8.22
C LYS A 101 3.85 21.37 7.12
N GLU A 102 3.40 22.57 7.48
CA GLU A 102 2.94 23.58 6.52
C GLU A 102 4.10 24.15 5.71
N GLU A 103 4.01 24.07 4.38
CA GLU A 103 4.98 24.60 3.44
C GLU A 103 4.28 25.03 2.14
N LEU A 104 4.91 25.91 1.37
CA LEU A 104 4.45 26.23 0.02
C LEU A 104 4.95 25.18 -0.96
N TYR A 105 4.08 24.64 -1.81
CA TYR A 105 4.47 23.71 -2.86
C TYR A 105 5.32 24.43 -3.92
N THR A 106 6.56 23.98 -4.13
CA THR A 106 7.49 24.63 -5.08
C THR A 106 8.02 23.70 -6.17
N LEU A 107 7.70 22.41 -6.13
CA LEU A 107 8.18 21.45 -7.10
C LEU A 107 7.55 21.66 -8.46
N THR A 108 8.35 21.46 -9.50
CA THR A 108 7.91 21.39 -10.89
C THR A 108 8.67 20.25 -11.57
N LEU A 109 8.14 19.73 -12.68
CA LEU A 109 8.81 18.66 -13.43
C LEU A 109 10.22 19.06 -13.87
N GLU A 110 10.44 20.34 -14.22
CA GLU A 110 11.75 20.86 -14.63
C GLU A 110 12.80 20.76 -13.51
N LYS A 111 12.39 20.99 -12.26
CA LYS A 111 13.29 20.89 -11.09
C LYS A 111 13.69 19.45 -10.80
N VAL A 112 12.77 18.50 -11.05
CA VAL A 112 12.97 17.08 -10.73
C VAL A 112 13.35 16.23 -11.94
N VAL A 113 13.78 16.82 -13.06
CA VAL A 113 14.17 16.08 -14.28
C VAL A 113 15.20 14.99 -14.02
N HIS A 114 16.18 15.27 -13.16
CA HIS A 114 17.23 14.30 -12.82
C HIS A 114 16.65 13.08 -12.11
N ILE A 115 15.76 13.30 -11.12
CA ILE A 115 15.00 12.25 -10.43
C ILE A 115 14.12 11.48 -11.41
N ALA A 116 13.36 12.19 -12.25
CA ALA A 116 12.47 11.57 -13.23
C ALA A 116 13.20 10.66 -14.22
N LYS A 117 14.39 11.07 -14.68
CA LYS A 117 15.25 10.21 -15.49
C LYS A 117 15.75 9.03 -14.68
N GLU A 118 16.18 9.23 -13.44
CA GLU A 118 16.66 8.14 -12.59
C GLU A 118 15.58 7.07 -12.36
N GLN A 119 14.34 7.50 -12.10
CA GLN A 119 13.18 6.62 -11.88
C GLN A 119 12.64 5.93 -13.12
N LEU A 120 13.09 6.31 -14.33
CA LEU A 120 12.76 5.54 -15.53
C LEU A 120 13.55 4.23 -15.53
N LYS A 121 12.91 3.12 -15.16
CA LYS A 121 13.51 1.78 -15.07
C LYS A 121 13.09 0.92 -16.26
N LEU A 122 13.98 0.05 -16.71
CA LEU A 122 13.65 -0.99 -17.69
C LEU A 122 13.14 -2.22 -16.94
N ILE A 123 11.89 -2.60 -17.19
CA ILE A 123 11.20 -3.70 -16.52
C ILE A 123 10.57 -4.63 -17.55
N GLU A 124 10.56 -5.93 -17.28
CA GLU A 124 9.89 -6.94 -18.09
C GLU A 124 8.45 -7.14 -17.62
N PHE A 125 7.49 -6.79 -18.48
CA PHE A 125 6.06 -6.94 -18.24
C PHE A 125 5.50 -8.18 -18.94
N PRO A 126 4.79 -9.07 -18.24
CA PRO A 126 4.14 -10.22 -18.84
C PRO A 126 2.83 -9.84 -19.53
N SER A 127 2.68 -10.17 -20.81
CA SER A 127 1.39 -10.09 -21.51
C SER A 127 0.77 -11.48 -21.65
N TYR A 128 -0.33 -11.72 -20.94
CA TYR A 128 -1.05 -12.98 -21.00
C TYR A 128 -1.65 -13.26 -22.38
N LYS A 129 -2.14 -12.21 -23.07
CA LYS A 129 -2.73 -12.32 -24.40
C LYS A 129 -1.73 -12.82 -25.43
N GLN A 130 -0.48 -12.36 -25.34
CA GLN A 130 0.59 -12.71 -26.27
C GLN A 130 1.50 -13.83 -25.76
N LYS A 131 1.32 -14.28 -24.50
CA LYS A 131 2.21 -15.22 -23.80
C LYS A 131 3.68 -14.85 -23.95
N ARG A 132 3.98 -13.58 -23.72
CA ARG A 132 5.28 -12.97 -24.00
C ARG A 132 5.63 -11.93 -22.94
N LEU A 133 6.92 -11.81 -22.64
CA LEU A 133 7.49 -10.72 -21.84
C LEU A 133 7.84 -9.53 -22.74
N PHE A 134 7.50 -8.32 -22.31
CA PHE A 134 7.85 -7.09 -23.00
C PHE A 134 8.85 -6.27 -22.17
N PRO A 135 9.97 -5.81 -22.76
CA PRO A 135 10.88 -4.92 -22.07
C PRO A 135 10.33 -3.50 -22.15
N ILE A 136 9.87 -2.93 -21.04
CA ILE A 136 9.23 -1.61 -20.99
C ILE A 136 10.03 -0.68 -20.09
N PHE A 137 10.33 0.52 -20.59
CA PHE A 137 10.78 1.63 -19.75
C PHE A 137 9.57 2.23 -19.05
N VAL A 138 9.54 2.16 -17.71
CA VAL A 138 8.44 2.65 -16.86
C VAL A 138 8.98 3.55 -15.77
N VAL A 139 8.15 4.46 -15.27
CA VAL A 139 8.50 5.32 -14.15
C VAL A 139 8.16 4.58 -12.86
N GLU A 140 9.16 4.40 -12.01
CA GLU A 140 8.94 3.94 -10.64
C GLU A 140 8.26 5.06 -9.84
N GLU A 141 7.07 4.76 -9.31
CA GLU A 141 6.27 5.70 -8.53
C GLU A 141 6.99 6.05 -7.22
N ILE A 142 7.14 7.35 -6.96
CA ILE A 142 7.79 7.86 -5.75
C ILE A 142 7.17 9.17 -5.31
N TYR A 143 7.44 9.56 -4.07
CA TYR A 143 7.23 10.92 -3.59
C TYR A 143 8.55 11.66 -3.50
N VAL A 144 8.64 12.82 -4.14
CA VAL A 144 9.78 13.72 -4.06
C VAL A 144 9.50 14.75 -2.98
N ARG A 145 10.37 14.90 -1.98
CA ARG A 145 10.19 15.96 -0.96
C ARG A 145 10.24 17.34 -1.60
N ASN A 146 9.49 18.28 -1.04
CA ASN A 146 9.39 19.64 -1.57
C ASN A 146 10.73 20.40 -1.58
N ASP A 147 11.68 20.00 -0.73
CA ASP A 147 13.05 20.51 -0.70
C ASP A 147 14.01 19.90 -1.75
N GLN A 148 13.54 18.88 -2.50
CA GLN A 148 14.31 18.09 -3.49
C GLN A 148 15.49 17.30 -2.90
N MET A 149 15.62 17.23 -1.58
CA MET A 149 16.78 16.61 -0.93
C MET A 149 16.67 15.09 -0.85
N SER A 150 15.46 14.56 -0.89
CA SER A 150 15.22 13.12 -0.80
C SER A 150 13.91 12.69 -1.44
N ILE A 151 13.78 11.38 -1.58
CA ILE A 151 12.59 10.70 -2.07
C ILE A 151 12.05 9.77 -0.99
N ILE A 152 10.74 9.58 -0.98
CA ILE A 152 10.04 8.56 -0.19
C ILE A 152 9.50 7.53 -1.20
N PRO A 153 9.90 6.25 -1.14
CA PRO A 153 9.39 5.22 -2.02
C PRO A 153 7.87 5.10 -1.93
N PHE A 154 7.20 4.82 -3.05
CA PHE A 154 5.80 4.46 -3.00
C PHE A 154 5.66 3.01 -2.52
N GLU A 155 5.29 2.84 -1.25
CA GLU A 155 5.01 1.52 -0.68
C GLU A 155 3.51 1.25 -0.72
N VAL A 156 3.09 0.26 -1.51
CA VAL A 156 1.68 -0.20 -1.61
C VAL A 156 1.12 -0.65 -0.26
N PHE A 157 1.99 -0.97 0.70
CA PHE A 157 1.63 -1.37 2.07
C PHE A 157 1.70 -0.22 3.10
N ALA A 158 1.90 1.03 2.66
CA ALA A 158 1.92 2.18 3.56
C ALA A 158 0.61 2.37 4.34
N ASP A 159 -0.50 1.79 3.84
CA ASP A 159 -1.81 1.77 4.52
C ASP A 159 -1.89 0.75 5.68
N THR A 160 -0.86 -0.05 5.96
CA THR A 160 -0.96 -1.13 6.96
C THR A 160 0.12 -1.07 8.04
N ARG A 161 -0.24 -0.42 9.16
CA ARG A 161 0.20 -0.73 10.53
C ARG A 161 1.66 -0.37 10.84
N SER A 162 2.03 -0.38 12.12
CA SER A 162 3.41 -0.18 12.55
C SER A 162 4.29 -1.31 12.01
N TYR A 163 4.84 -1.14 10.81
CA TYR A 163 5.83 -2.05 10.28
C TYR A 163 7.22 -1.57 10.69
N PHE A 164 8.04 -2.50 11.12
CA PHE A 164 9.45 -2.27 11.42
C PHE A 164 10.27 -2.65 10.18
N LYS A 165 10.99 -1.68 9.64
CA LYS A 165 11.93 -1.86 8.53
C LYS A 165 13.24 -2.42 9.09
N VAL A 166 13.67 -3.58 8.56
CA VAL A 166 14.88 -4.27 9.01
C VAL A 166 16.00 -4.10 7.99
N ASP A 167 15.72 -4.41 6.72
CA ASP A 167 16.68 -4.42 5.61
C ASP A 167 17.97 -5.23 5.90
N GLU A 168 17.82 -6.41 6.49
CA GLU A 168 18.94 -7.30 6.83
C GLU A 168 19.00 -8.52 5.90
N THR A 169 20.16 -8.75 5.26
CA THR A 169 20.42 -10.00 4.53
C THR A 169 20.72 -11.14 5.51
N ILE A 170 19.99 -12.24 5.39
CA ILE A 170 20.09 -13.38 6.29
C ILE A 170 21.16 -14.37 5.81
N TYR A 171 22.14 -14.63 6.68
CA TYR A 171 23.21 -15.60 6.46
C TYR A 171 23.19 -16.71 7.50
N TRP A 172 23.50 -17.92 7.06
CA TRP A 172 23.72 -19.09 7.91
C TRP A 172 24.84 -19.98 7.38
N ASP A 173 25.53 -20.66 8.30
CA ASP A 173 26.67 -21.53 7.98
C ASP A 173 26.25 -22.96 7.67
N LYS A 174 25.22 -23.47 8.36
CA LYS A 174 24.78 -24.87 8.25
C LYS A 174 23.26 -24.99 8.13
N PRO A 175 22.76 -25.83 7.21
CA PRO A 175 21.35 -26.16 7.15
C PRO A 175 20.89 -26.89 8.42
N ILE A 176 19.58 -26.90 8.64
CA ILE A 176 18.92 -27.73 9.63
C ILE A 176 18.26 -28.88 8.87
N ASN A 177 18.71 -30.11 9.13
CA ASN A 177 18.16 -31.32 8.51
C ASN A 177 16.89 -31.78 9.24
N GLN A 178 15.91 -30.89 9.33
CA GLN A 178 14.58 -31.16 9.84
C GLN A 178 13.60 -30.48 8.91
N THR A 179 12.61 -31.23 8.42
CA THR A 179 11.55 -30.69 7.58
C THR A 179 10.72 -29.70 8.39
N PHE A 180 10.41 -28.55 7.80
CA PHE A 180 9.46 -27.64 8.41
C PHE A 180 8.04 -28.18 8.25
N GLU A 181 7.30 -28.31 9.36
CA GLU A 181 5.91 -28.72 9.34
C GLU A 181 5.02 -27.47 9.43
N GLN A 182 4.33 -27.16 8.33
CA GLN A 182 3.33 -26.09 8.33
C GLN A 182 2.19 -26.41 9.30
N LYS A 183 1.88 -25.45 10.15
CA LYS A 183 0.77 -25.49 11.09
C LYS A 183 -0.40 -24.68 10.53
N GLU A 184 -1.61 -25.10 10.86
CA GLU A 184 -2.81 -24.35 10.55
C GLU A 184 -2.81 -23.02 11.30
N ILE A 185 -3.23 -21.95 10.62
CA ILE A 185 -3.30 -20.60 11.16
C ILE A 185 -4.77 -20.25 11.40
N ASN A 186 -5.05 -19.79 12.61
CA ASN A 186 -6.38 -19.34 13.01
C ASN A 186 -6.36 -17.81 13.04
N TRP A 187 -6.76 -17.21 11.93
CA TRP A 187 -6.84 -15.76 11.81
C TRP A 187 -7.78 -15.17 12.88
N ILE A 188 -7.28 -14.20 13.64
CA ILE A 188 -8.11 -13.44 14.57
C ILE A 188 -8.84 -12.36 13.77
N GLU A 189 -10.02 -12.71 13.26
CA GLU A 189 -10.88 -11.79 12.49
C GLU A 189 -12.07 -11.28 13.32
N ASP A 190 -12.49 -12.07 14.32
CA ASP A 190 -13.64 -11.76 15.16
C ASP A 190 -13.21 -11.07 16.46
N VAL A 191 -14.00 -10.06 16.86
CA VAL A 191 -13.91 -9.41 18.17
C VAL A 191 -15.15 -9.75 18.97
N SER A 192 -14.97 -10.03 20.27
CA SER A 192 -16.10 -10.25 21.16
C SER A 192 -16.88 -8.94 21.39
N VAL A 193 -18.14 -9.07 21.79
CA VAL A 193 -19.00 -7.92 22.13
C VAL A 193 -18.39 -7.13 23.30
N GLU A 194 -17.83 -7.83 24.29
CA GLU A 194 -17.17 -7.24 25.44
C GLU A 194 -15.90 -6.48 25.04
N GLN A 195 -15.09 -7.04 24.13
CA GLN A 195 -13.90 -6.38 23.60
C GLN A 195 -14.25 -5.11 22.80
N ALA A 196 -15.32 -5.17 22.00
CA ALA A 196 -15.84 -4.01 21.27
C ALA A 196 -16.32 -2.91 22.25
N PHE A 197 -17.06 -3.27 23.30
CA PHE A 197 -17.55 -2.31 24.29
C PHE A 197 -16.45 -1.74 25.19
N SER A 198 -15.37 -2.50 25.45
CA SER A 198 -14.23 -2.03 26.23
C SER A 198 -13.25 -1.18 25.40
N SER A 199 -13.42 -1.14 24.07
CA SER A 199 -12.46 -0.52 23.15
C SER A 199 -11.04 -1.08 23.35
N GLU A 200 -10.94 -2.39 23.55
CA GLU A 200 -9.66 -3.08 23.68
C GLU A 200 -8.81 -2.85 22.41
N PRO A 201 -7.56 -2.37 22.53
CA PRO A 201 -6.69 -2.21 21.37
C PRO A 201 -6.47 -3.55 20.69
N SER A 202 -6.53 -3.55 19.35
CA SER A 202 -6.17 -4.74 18.58
C SER A 202 -4.74 -5.17 18.94
N PRO A 203 -4.48 -6.49 19.10
CA PRO A 203 -3.12 -7.02 19.22
C PRO A 203 -2.18 -6.52 18.12
N ASP A 204 -2.73 -6.24 16.94
CA ASP A 204 -1.97 -5.78 15.78
C ASP A 204 -1.54 -4.31 15.86
N SER A 205 -2.12 -3.54 16.80
CA SER A 205 -1.78 -2.13 17.02
C SER A 205 -0.53 -1.92 17.87
N PHE A 206 -0.08 -2.96 18.58
CA PHE A 206 1.10 -2.86 19.43
C PHE A 206 2.38 -2.89 18.59
N PRO A 207 3.38 -2.03 18.92
CA PRO A 207 4.67 -2.03 18.22
C PRO A 207 5.45 -3.32 18.51
N ILE A 208 6.24 -3.79 17.55
CA ILE A 208 7.14 -4.95 17.75
C ILE A 208 8.37 -4.45 18.51
N THR A 209 8.57 -4.94 19.72
CA THR A 209 9.71 -4.55 20.58
C THR A 209 11.03 -5.11 20.04
N THR A 210 12.16 -4.54 20.45
CA THR A 210 13.49 -5.00 20.03
C THR A 210 13.73 -6.47 20.38
N GLU A 211 13.30 -6.92 21.56
CA GLU A 211 13.42 -8.33 21.96
C GLU A 211 12.61 -9.26 21.04
N GLU A 212 11.40 -8.84 20.66
CA GLU A 212 10.56 -9.60 19.73
C GLU A 212 11.17 -9.64 18.33
N GLN A 213 11.78 -8.53 17.88
CA GLN A 213 12.47 -8.45 16.59
C GLN A 213 13.62 -9.46 16.52
N GLU A 214 14.49 -9.50 17.54
CA GLU A 214 15.62 -10.44 17.61
C GLU A 214 15.16 -11.90 17.59
N LYS A 215 14.09 -12.22 18.33
CA LYS A 215 13.48 -13.56 18.31
C LYS A 215 12.92 -13.90 16.93
N CYS A 216 12.18 -12.98 16.31
CA CYS A 216 11.62 -13.18 14.97
C CYS A 216 12.71 -13.38 13.92
N ILE A 217 13.78 -12.58 13.94
CA ILE A 217 14.92 -12.72 13.01
C ILE A 217 15.57 -14.09 13.17
N THR A 218 15.74 -14.55 14.41
CA THR A 218 16.27 -15.88 14.71
C THR A 218 15.37 -16.98 14.15
N SER A 219 14.05 -16.91 14.39
CA SER A 219 13.08 -17.88 13.87
C SER A 219 13.01 -17.88 12.35
N VAL A 220 13.08 -16.71 11.71
CA VAL A 220 13.17 -16.57 10.25
C VAL A 220 14.43 -17.26 9.72
N LYS A 221 15.58 -17.02 10.35
CA LYS A 221 16.84 -17.65 9.97
C LYS A 221 16.77 -19.17 10.09
N ASP A 222 16.21 -19.70 11.18
CA ASP A 222 16.09 -21.15 11.38
C ASP A 222 15.11 -21.79 10.39
N PHE A 223 14.00 -21.12 10.09
CA PHE A 223 13.10 -21.54 9.02
C PHE A 223 13.79 -21.58 7.65
N LEU A 224 14.55 -20.55 7.28
CA LEU A 224 15.29 -20.53 6.02
C LEU A 224 16.34 -21.66 5.96
N ARG A 225 16.96 -21.99 7.10
CA ARG A 225 17.90 -23.12 7.22
C ARG A 225 17.23 -24.48 7.06
N GLN A 226 15.91 -24.59 7.22
CA GLN A 226 15.13 -25.83 7.05
C GLN A 226 14.59 -25.96 5.62
N GLU A 227 13.95 -24.91 5.10
CA GLU A 227 13.24 -24.99 3.80
C GLU A 227 14.12 -24.57 2.61
N TYR A 228 15.10 -23.70 2.83
CA TYR A 228 15.92 -23.08 1.77
C TYR A 228 17.40 -23.39 1.95
N LEU A 229 17.75 -24.64 2.25
CA LEU A 229 19.07 -25.14 2.67
C LEU A 229 20.31 -24.47 2.04
N ASN A 230 20.27 -24.20 0.73
CA ASN A 230 21.38 -23.69 -0.10
C ASN A 230 21.22 -22.21 -0.51
N GLU A 231 20.41 -21.43 0.21
CA GLU A 231 20.06 -20.06 -0.14
C GLU A 231 20.62 -19.01 0.83
N THR A 232 21.67 -19.36 1.58
CA THR A 232 22.35 -18.43 2.48
C THR A 232 22.76 -17.16 1.74
N GLY A 233 22.47 -15.99 2.33
CA GLY A 233 22.76 -14.70 1.72
C GLY A 233 21.89 -14.31 0.52
N LYS A 234 20.91 -15.14 0.11
CA LYS A 234 20.00 -14.79 -1.00
C LYS A 234 18.80 -13.98 -0.54
N TRP A 235 18.42 -14.06 0.73
CA TRP A 235 17.20 -13.45 1.26
C TRP A 235 17.52 -12.24 2.13
N THR A 236 16.81 -11.14 1.89
CA THR A 236 16.80 -9.97 2.75
C THR A 236 15.45 -9.82 3.41
N LEU A 237 15.45 -9.78 4.74
CA LEU A 237 14.29 -9.44 5.55
C LEU A 237 14.03 -7.93 5.41
N LYS A 238 12.91 -7.60 4.77
CA LYS A 238 12.52 -6.21 4.52
C LYS A 238 11.76 -5.62 5.70
N THR A 239 10.74 -6.33 6.16
CA THR A 239 9.83 -5.79 7.19
C THR A 239 9.34 -6.87 8.15
N LEU A 240 9.05 -6.44 9.39
CA LEU A 240 8.24 -7.15 10.35
C LEU A 240 6.99 -6.32 10.67
N HIS A 241 5.79 -6.91 10.70
CA HIS A 241 4.57 -6.22 11.11
C HIS A 241 3.58 -7.18 11.75
N ARG A 242 2.67 -6.67 12.59
CA ARG A 242 1.59 -7.49 13.14
C ARG A 242 0.36 -7.48 12.23
N ASP A 243 -0.18 -8.66 11.98
CA ASP A 243 -1.41 -8.84 11.23
C ASP A 243 -2.21 -10.06 11.71
N LYS A 244 -3.49 -9.84 12.00
CA LYS A 244 -4.48 -10.84 12.38
C LYS A 244 -4.03 -11.75 13.52
N GLY A 245 -3.32 -11.19 14.51
CA GLY A 245 -2.81 -11.91 15.67
C GLY A 245 -1.42 -12.53 15.50
N TYR A 246 -0.77 -12.35 14.35
CA TYR A 246 0.53 -12.92 14.02
C TYR A 246 1.57 -11.84 13.70
N ILE A 247 2.85 -12.22 13.73
CA ILE A 247 3.93 -11.38 13.20
C ILE A 247 4.27 -11.90 11.80
N HIS A 248 4.19 -11.02 10.81
CA HIS A 248 4.52 -11.30 9.43
C HIS A 248 5.91 -10.76 9.10
N ALA A 249 6.79 -11.65 8.65
CA ALA A 249 8.10 -11.31 8.11
C ALA A 249 8.07 -11.35 6.59
N ILE A 250 8.40 -10.24 5.94
CA ILE A 250 8.46 -10.14 4.47
C ILE A 250 9.92 -10.17 4.03
N LEU A 251 10.26 -11.17 3.22
CA LEU A 251 11.58 -11.34 2.63
C LEU A 251 11.52 -11.17 1.11
N ARG A 252 12.60 -10.62 0.56
CA ARG A 252 12.84 -10.47 -0.88
C ARG A 252 14.20 -11.08 -1.23
N THR A 253 14.33 -11.55 -2.46
CA THR A 253 15.62 -12.05 -2.95
C THR A 253 16.56 -10.89 -3.30
N ASN A 254 17.85 -11.07 -3.03
CA ASN A 254 18.92 -10.13 -3.38
C ASN A 254 19.17 -10.08 -4.88
N LYS A 255 18.97 -11.21 -5.56
CA LYS A 255 18.97 -11.26 -7.01
C LYS A 255 17.56 -10.94 -7.48
N GLN A 256 17.40 -9.75 -8.04
CA GLN A 256 16.19 -9.36 -8.76
C GLN A 256 16.46 -9.54 -10.24
N ASP A 257 15.56 -10.22 -10.94
CA ASP A 257 15.52 -10.12 -12.39
C ASP A 257 14.85 -8.79 -12.77
N ASN A 258 14.74 -8.49 -14.06
CA ASN A 258 14.08 -7.26 -14.48
C ASN A 258 12.55 -7.38 -14.48
N ARG A 259 11.95 -8.48 -14.00
CA ARG A 259 10.49 -8.66 -14.09
C ARG A 259 9.74 -7.71 -13.17
N VAL A 260 8.54 -7.31 -13.57
CA VAL A 260 7.70 -6.45 -12.74
C VAL A 260 7.32 -7.13 -11.41
N PHE A 261 7.14 -8.47 -11.43
CA PHE A 261 6.86 -9.25 -10.24
C PHE A 261 8.12 -9.94 -9.72
N GLN A 262 8.63 -9.45 -8.58
CA GLN A 262 9.79 -10.03 -7.90
C GLN A 262 9.39 -11.10 -6.88
N ARG A 263 10.29 -12.06 -6.64
CA ARG A 263 10.07 -13.11 -5.62
C ARG A 263 9.90 -12.49 -4.24
N LYS A 264 8.89 -12.97 -3.51
CA LYS A 264 8.48 -12.53 -2.18
C LYS A 264 8.16 -13.78 -1.35
N LEU A 265 8.77 -13.85 -0.18
CA LEU A 265 8.46 -14.82 0.83
C LEU A 265 7.82 -14.09 2.02
N MET A 266 6.66 -14.56 2.46
CA MET A 266 5.98 -14.11 3.67
C MET A 266 5.99 -15.24 4.69
N ILE A 267 6.62 -15.02 5.84
CA ILE A 267 6.67 -15.99 6.93
C ILE A 267 5.72 -15.50 8.03
N MET A 268 4.87 -16.39 8.52
CA MET A 268 3.88 -16.13 9.57
C MET A 268 4.36 -16.73 10.88
N ILE A 269 4.57 -15.86 11.87
CA ILE A 269 5.18 -16.16 13.15
C ILE A 269 4.14 -15.96 14.26
N ASP A 270 4.04 -16.91 15.18
CA ASP A 270 3.20 -16.78 16.36
C ASP A 270 3.67 -15.61 17.24
N ALA A 271 2.78 -14.67 17.55
CA ALA A 271 3.15 -13.46 18.27
C ALA A 271 3.53 -13.69 19.75
N LYS A 272 3.31 -14.89 20.30
CA LYS A 272 3.61 -15.21 21.71
C LYS A 272 4.85 -16.09 21.87
N SER A 273 4.94 -17.15 21.08
CA SER A 273 6.04 -18.12 21.11
C SER A 273 7.18 -17.76 20.17
N PHE A 274 6.93 -16.88 19.18
CA PHE A 274 7.85 -16.55 18.09
C PHE A 274 8.24 -17.73 17.21
N GLU A 275 7.49 -18.83 17.26
CA GLU A 275 7.65 -19.96 16.35
C GLU A 275 7.10 -19.61 14.96
N VAL A 276 7.81 -20.04 13.91
CA VAL A 276 7.25 -20.01 12.56
C VAL A 276 6.16 -21.06 12.46
N LEU A 277 4.95 -20.63 12.08
CA LEU A 277 3.79 -21.50 11.93
C LEU A 277 3.55 -21.85 10.47
N ASN A 278 3.69 -20.88 9.56
CA ASN A 278 3.39 -21.07 8.15
C ASN A 278 4.16 -20.07 7.29
N TYR A 279 4.13 -20.25 5.97
CA TYR A 279 4.73 -19.33 5.02
C TYR A 279 4.02 -19.36 3.66
N MET A 280 4.22 -18.30 2.88
CA MET A 280 3.79 -18.19 1.50
C MET A 280 4.94 -17.69 0.64
N ASP A 281 5.31 -18.47 -0.39
CA ASP A 281 6.27 -18.06 -1.43
C ASP A 281 5.53 -17.88 -2.76
N ASN A 282 5.71 -16.73 -3.40
CA ASN A 282 5.13 -16.47 -4.71
C ASN A 282 5.91 -17.10 -5.88
N GLN A 283 6.97 -17.87 -5.63
CA GLN A 283 7.77 -18.52 -6.68
C GLN A 283 6.91 -19.30 -7.68
N ALA A 284 5.98 -20.14 -7.22
CA ALA A 284 5.13 -20.94 -8.10
C ALA A 284 4.29 -20.07 -9.05
N MET A 285 3.85 -18.88 -8.61
CA MET A 285 3.17 -17.90 -9.45
C MET A 285 4.12 -17.31 -10.49
N LEU A 286 5.36 -17.00 -10.12
CA LEU A 286 6.37 -16.46 -11.03
C LEU A 286 6.81 -17.47 -12.10
N GLU A 287 6.80 -18.76 -11.76
CA GLU A 287 7.17 -19.83 -12.69
C GLU A 287 6.19 -19.96 -13.87
N ILE A 288 4.95 -19.48 -13.73
CA ILE A 288 3.98 -19.39 -14.84
C ILE A 288 4.54 -18.55 -16.00
N PHE A 289 5.42 -17.58 -15.73
CA PHE A 289 6.03 -16.75 -16.76
C PHE A 289 7.23 -17.42 -17.45
N ASN A 290 7.72 -18.55 -16.94
CA ASN A 290 8.83 -19.28 -17.60
C ASN A 290 8.40 -19.91 -18.93
N GLN A 291 7.09 -20.12 -19.15
CA GLN A 291 6.54 -20.56 -20.43
C GLN A 291 6.34 -19.41 -21.43
N PHE A 292 6.53 -18.15 -21.01
CA PHE A 292 6.33 -16.99 -21.88
C PHE A 292 7.55 -16.83 -22.78
N GLN A 293 7.33 -16.32 -23.98
CA GLN A 293 8.43 -15.94 -24.86
C GLN A 293 9.27 -14.84 -24.20
N ALA A 294 10.59 -15.00 -24.28
CA ALA A 294 11.55 -14.02 -23.80
C ALA A 294 11.32 -12.63 -24.43
N PRO A 295 11.70 -11.56 -23.72
CA PRO A 295 11.59 -10.21 -24.25
C PRO A 295 12.46 -10.05 -25.50
N ASP A 296 11.98 -9.26 -26.46
CA ASP A 296 12.80 -8.82 -27.58
C ASP A 296 14.04 -8.06 -27.07
N LYS A 297 15.11 -8.06 -27.86
CA LYS A 297 16.28 -7.24 -27.53
C LYS A 297 15.87 -5.77 -27.46
N VAL A 298 16.33 -5.08 -26.42
CA VAL A 298 16.18 -3.62 -26.30
C VAL A 298 16.97 -2.95 -27.43
N ARG A 299 16.30 -2.06 -28.17
CA ARG A 299 16.85 -1.33 -29.32
C ARG A 299 16.93 0.18 -29.11
N ILE A 300 16.25 0.69 -28.09
CA ILE A 300 16.30 2.11 -27.73
C ILE A 300 17.01 2.31 -26.39
N THR A 301 17.62 3.47 -26.25
CA THR A 301 18.27 3.93 -25.01
C THR A 301 17.27 4.47 -24.00
N LYS A 302 17.69 4.56 -22.75
CA LYS A 302 16.90 5.17 -21.67
C LYS A 302 16.60 6.65 -21.96
N GLU A 303 17.54 7.37 -22.57
CA GLU A 303 17.39 8.77 -22.98
C GLU A 303 16.34 8.94 -24.09
N GLU A 304 16.32 8.03 -25.06
CA GLU A 304 15.30 8.01 -26.12
C GLU A 304 13.91 7.69 -25.56
N ALA A 305 13.82 6.71 -24.65
CA ALA A 305 12.57 6.39 -23.96
C ALA A 305 12.07 7.61 -23.15
N TYR A 306 12.95 8.25 -22.38
CA TYR A 306 12.61 9.45 -21.62
C TYR A 306 12.06 10.56 -22.52
N LYS A 307 12.71 10.85 -23.65
CA LYS A 307 12.23 11.88 -24.60
C LYS A 307 10.83 11.59 -25.13
N LYS A 308 10.45 10.31 -25.29
CA LYS A 308 9.13 9.90 -25.78
C LYS A 308 8.02 10.02 -24.74
N VAL A 309 8.35 9.90 -23.45
CA VAL A 309 7.35 9.86 -22.37
C VAL A 309 7.38 11.08 -21.44
N LYS A 310 8.40 11.94 -21.50
CA LYS A 310 8.57 13.12 -20.60
C LYS A 310 7.34 14.02 -20.45
N GLU A 311 6.59 14.25 -21.53
CA GLU A 311 5.38 15.10 -21.52
C GLU A 311 4.16 14.42 -20.88
N ARG A 312 4.29 13.13 -20.53
CA ARG A 312 3.27 12.30 -19.87
C ARG A 312 3.60 12.00 -18.40
N PHE A 313 4.72 12.54 -17.89
CA PHE A 313 5.00 12.46 -16.46
C PHE A 313 4.00 13.33 -15.71
N GLU A 314 3.55 12.84 -14.57
CA GLU A 314 2.68 13.57 -13.67
C GLU A 314 3.44 13.88 -12.39
N LEU A 315 3.34 15.12 -11.93
CA LEU A 315 3.85 15.54 -10.63
C LEU A 315 2.71 16.22 -9.86
N LYS A 316 2.12 15.49 -8.93
CA LYS A 316 0.96 15.96 -8.14
C LYS A 316 1.38 16.25 -6.70
N SER A 317 0.90 17.34 -6.12
CA SER A 317 1.13 17.62 -4.70
C SER A 317 0.43 16.59 -3.82
N TYR A 318 1.15 16.05 -2.84
CA TYR A 318 0.67 15.11 -1.85
C TYR A 318 1.26 15.42 -0.48
N TYR A 319 0.49 15.27 0.58
CA TYR A 319 1.03 15.10 1.92
C TYR A 319 1.33 13.64 2.17
N VAL A 320 2.56 13.35 2.59
CA VAL A 320 3.01 11.98 2.85
C VAL A 320 3.40 11.87 4.31
N TYR A 321 2.90 10.85 5.00
CA TYR A 321 3.32 10.60 6.37
C TYR A 321 4.77 10.11 6.38
N ASP A 322 5.66 10.92 6.95
CA ASP A 322 7.04 10.54 7.18
C ASP A 322 7.15 9.85 8.53
N PHE A 323 7.42 8.53 8.52
CA PHE A 323 7.55 7.73 9.73
C PHE A 323 8.75 8.14 10.60
N GLU A 324 9.82 8.70 10.02
CA GLU A 324 10.98 9.16 10.76
C GLU A 324 10.67 10.44 11.53
N GLN A 325 9.99 11.39 10.88
CA GLN A 325 9.59 12.68 11.48
C GLN A 325 8.27 12.61 12.26
N LYS A 326 7.48 11.55 12.07
CA LYS A 326 6.13 11.36 12.63
C LYS A 326 5.18 12.52 12.28
N GLN A 327 5.33 13.06 11.07
CA GLN A 327 4.56 14.19 10.56
C GLN A 327 4.25 14.01 9.07
N TYR A 328 3.17 14.63 8.62
CA TYR A 328 2.85 14.75 7.21
C TYR A 328 3.69 15.86 6.58
N VAL A 329 4.45 15.50 5.55
CA VAL A 329 5.32 16.40 4.80
C VAL A 329 4.82 16.57 3.37
N LEU A 330 4.89 17.79 2.86
CA LEU A 330 4.46 18.09 1.49
C LEU A 330 5.48 17.55 0.48
N CYS A 331 4.99 16.77 -0.47
CA CYS A 331 5.77 16.09 -1.49
C CYS A 331 5.12 16.25 -2.88
N GLY A 332 5.88 15.99 -3.93
CA GLY A 332 5.40 15.77 -5.27
C GLY A 332 5.39 14.28 -5.59
N LYS A 333 4.20 13.69 -5.77
CA LYS A 333 4.05 12.34 -6.29
C LYS A 333 4.44 12.35 -7.77
N LEU A 334 5.53 11.66 -8.11
CA LEU A 334 6.00 11.47 -9.47
C LEU A 334 5.48 10.13 -10.00
N ASP A 335 4.73 10.18 -11.09
CA ASP A 335 4.02 9.02 -11.65
C ASP A 335 3.95 9.12 -13.19
N CYS A 336 3.68 8.00 -13.85
CA CYS A 336 3.36 7.96 -15.27
C CYS A 336 2.58 6.69 -15.64
N GLU A 337 1.36 6.87 -16.15
CA GLU A 337 0.50 5.76 -16.63
C GLU A 337 1.02 5.09 -17.91
N TYR A 338 2.07 5.65 -18.52
CA TYR A 338 2.61 5.22 -19.80
C TYR A 338 4.02 4.63 -19.65
N GLY A 339 4.29 3.60 -20.46
CA GLY A 339 5.62 3.04 -20.64
C GLY A 339 6.09 3.19 -22.08
N VAL A 340 7.39 2.96 -22.31
CA VAL A 340 7.95 2.87 -23.65
C VAL A 340 8.50 1.47 -23.88
N ASN A 341 8.00 0.78 -24.90
CA ASN A 341 8.53 -0.52 -25.29
C ASN A 341 9.98 -0.36 -25.77
N GLY A 342 10.91 -0.99 -25.06
CA GLY A 342 12.34 -0.92 -25.28
C GLY A 342 12.80 -1.53 -26.60
N SER A 343 11.99 -2.35 -27.25
CA SER A 343 12.35 -3.05 -28.49
C SER A 343 11.95 -2.30 -29.76
N ASN A 344 10.84 -1.55 -29.74
CA ASN A 344 10.35 -0.80 -30.90
C ASN A 344 10.19 0.71 -30.65
N GLY A 345 10.29 1.16 -29.40
CA GLY A 345 10.13 2.54 -28.99
C GLY A 345 8.68 3.05 -29.01
N GLU A 346 7.70 2.16 -29.05
CA GLU A 346 6.28 2.52 -28.96
C GLU A 346 5.91 2.96 -27.54
N VAL A 347 5.08 3.99 -27.42
CA VAL A 347 4.57 4.44 -26.12
C VAL A 347 3.22 3.78 -25.88
N ILE A 348 3.09 3.09 -24.75
CA ILE A 348 1.95 2.23 -24.41
C ILE A 348 1.36 2.63 -23.07
N VAL A 349 0.06 2.38 -22.88
CA VAL A 349 -0.61 2.51 -21.58
C VAL A 349 -0.29 1.25 -20.77
N LEU A 350 0.16 1.40 -19.52
CA LEU A 350 0.60 0.26 -18.72
C LEU A 350 -0.54 -0.68 -18.35
N ASN A 351 -1.76 -0.16 -18.21
CA ASN A 351 -2.96 -0.96 -17.91
C ASN A 351 -3.41 -1.87 -19.08
N ASP A 352 -2.89 -1.66 -20.29
CA ASP A 352 -3.27 -2.42 -21.49
C ASP A 352 -2.35 -3.64 -21.76
N LEU A 353 -1.35 -3.89 -20.91
CA LEU A 353 -0.30 -4.91 -21.12
C LEU A 353 -0.70 -6.35 -20.74
#